data_AF-A0A1Z4R994-F1
#
_entry.id   AF-A0A1Z4R994-F1
#
_cell.length_a   1.000
_cell.length_b   1.000
_cell.length_c   1.000
_cell.angle_alpha   90.00
_cell.angle_beta   90.00
_cell.angle_gamma   90.00
#
_symmetry.space_group_name_H-M   'P 1'
#
loop_
_entity.id
_entity.type
_entity.pdbx_description
1 polymer ?
#
loop_
_entity_poly.entity_id
_entity_poly.type
_entity_poly.pdbx_seq_one_letter_code
_entity_poly.pdbx_strand_id
1 'polypeptide(L)'
;MTDRRRSDDYKQVSGYVPNSLVREFKVICAREGMSQSDAIEEMLYEWVAKRGGAGCLDEEESPRTVADLVRVNMAKLKRCGVKNLPAIAKGEVLPTPGDFAIITSYLAIPEEERKTIWQETFKISVERGSTGVKVYKYSGGIKKGECEYS
;
A
#
# COMPACT_ATOMS: atom_id res chain seq x y z
N MET A 1 20.53 20.25 -13.10
CA MET A 1 19.29 20.95 -12.72
C MET A 1 18.18 20.33 -13.53
N THR A 2 17.33 19.51 -12.90
CA THR A 2 16.21 18.85 -13.59
C THR A 2 15.13 19.90 -13.85
N ASP A 3 14.70 20.04 -15.10
CA ASP A 3 13.62 20.97 -15.45
C ASP A 3 12.29 20.42 -14.90
N ARG A 4 11.93 20.83 -13.68
CA ARG A 4 10.69 20.44 -13.00
C ARG A 4 9.44 20.83 -13.81
N ARG A 5 9.53 21.72 -14.81
CA ARG A 5 8.39 22.09 -15.66
C ARG A 5 8.07 21.04 -16.72
N ARG A 6 9.04 20.19 -17.05
CA ARG A 6 8.95 19.18 -18.13
C ARG A 6 8.96 17.74 -17.60
N SER A 7 9.07 17.55 -16.30
CA SER A 7 8.93 16.22 -15.69
C SER A 7 7.45 15.94 -15.46
N ASP A 8 7.04 14.70 -15.76
CA ASP A 8 5.69 14.21 -15.49
C ASP A 8 5.40 14.09 -13.99
N ASP A 9 6.45 14.06 -13.15
CA ASP A 9 6.38 13.91 -11.70
C ASP A 9 5.98 15.21 -10.98
N TYR A 10 5.98 16.34 -11.68
CA TYR A 10 5.66 17.65 -11.10
C TYR A 10 4.44 18.28 -11.76
N LYS A 11 3.56 18.86 -10.94
CA LYS A 11 2.44 19.69 -11.39
C LYS A 11 2.50 21.06 -10.71
N GLN A 12 2.14 22.10 -11.45
CA GLN A 12 2.13 23.46 -10.92
C GLN A 12 0.89 23.69 -10.05
N VAL A 13 1.11 24.16 -8.82
CA VAL A 13 0.06 24.68 -7.93
C VAL A 13 0.08 26.21 -8.00
N SER A 14 -1.09 26.83 -8.19
CA SER A 14 -1.23 28.29 -8.31
C SER A 14 -2.32 28.83 -7.38
N GLY A 15 -2.08 29.99 -6.77
CA GLY A 15 -3.04 30.68 -5.91
C GLY A 15 -2.70 32.15 -5.70
N TYR A 16 -3.65 32.90 -5.14
CA TYR A 16 -3.45 34.31 -4.80
C TYR A 16 -3.00 34.44 -3.34
N VAL A 17 -2.06 35.35 -3.11
CA VAL A 17 -1.52 35.68 -1.79
C VAL A 17 -1.36 37.21 -1.66
N PRO A 18 -1.43 37.76 -0.45
CA PRO A 18 -1.21 39.20 -0.24
C PRO A 18 0.19 39.66 -0.69
N ASN A 19 0.27 40.87 -1.25
CA ASN A 19 1.55 41.42 -1.76
C ASN A 19 2.63 41.56 -0.68
N SER A 20 2.23 41.92 0.55
CA SER A 20 3.14 41.97 1.70
C SER A 20 3.78 40.61 1.98
N LEU A 21 2.96 39.56 1.95
CA LEU A 21 3.39 38.18 2.21
C LEU A 21 4.38 37.68 1.14
N VAL A 22 4.11 37.96 -0.14
CA VAL A 22 5.03 37.60 -1.24
C VAL A 22 6.40 38.23 -1.05
N ARG A 23 6.43 39.49 -0.61
CA ARG A 23 7.68 40.23 -0.42
C ARG A 23 8.49 39.63 0.71
N GLU A 24 7.88 39.37 1.86
CA GLU A 24 8.54 38.76 3.01
C GLU A 24 9.03 37.34 2.69
N PHE A 25 8.19 36.53 2.06
CA PHE A 25 8.55 35.17 1.63
C PHE A 25 9.80 35.16 0.75
N LYS A 26 9.88 36.06 -0.24
CA LYS A 26 11.05 36.16 -1.12
C LYS A 26 12.32 36.61 -0.39
N VAL A 27 12.19 37.53 0.57
CA VAL A 27 13.34 37.98 1.39
C VAL A 27 13.87 36.82 2.23
N ILE A 28 12.98 36.02 2.83
CA ILE A 28 13.36 34.85 3.63
C ILE A 28 14.06 33.80 2.75
N CYS A 29 13.48 33.44 1.60
CA CYS A 29 14.10 32.51 0.66
C CYS A 29 15.49 32.96 0.22
N ALA A 30 15.65 34.25 -0.10
CA ALA A 30 16.94 34.82 -0.50
C ALA A 30 17.97 34.79 0.65
N ARG A 31 17.54 35.11 1.88
CA ARG A 31 18.38 35.07 3.09
C ARG A 31 18.87 33.65 3.38
N GLU A 32 18.03 32.66 3.13
CA GLU A 32 18.31 31.26 3.47
C GLU A 32 18.90 30.48 2.28
N GLY A 33 19.10 31.13 1.13
CA GLY A 33 19.66 30.49 -0.07
C GLY A 33 18.75 29.41 -0.68
N MET A 34 17.45 29.44 -0.36
CA MET A 34 16.47 28.47 -0.82
C MET A 34 15.73 28.97 -2.05
N SER A 35 15.35 28.06 -2.95
CA SER A 35 14.47 28.42 -4.05
C SER A 35 13.03 28.57 -3.55
N GLN A 36 12.28 29.49 -4.16
CA GLN A 36 10.85 29.67 -3.85
C GLN A 36 10.06 28.37 -4.06
N SER A 37 10.46 27.55 -5.03
CA SER A 37 9.80 26.28 -5.32
C SER A 37 10.06 25.24 -4.21
N ASP A 38 11.29 25.16 -3.70
CA ASP A 38 11.63 24.23 -2.61
C ASP A 38 10.90 24.61 -1.32
N ALA A 39 10.84 25.91 -1.00
CA ALA A 39 10.13 26.39 0.18
C ALA A 39 8.60 26.13 0.08
N ILE A 40 8.00 26.32 -1.10
CA ILE A 40 6.59 25.97 -1.32
C ILE A 40 6.37 24.46 -1.21
N GLU A 41 7.27 23.67 -1.75
CA GLU A 41 7.22 22.20 -1.70
C GLU A 41 7.26 21.70 -0.25
N GLU A 42 8.17 22.21 0.57
CA GLU A 42 8.24 21.91 2.01
C GLU A 42 6.94 22.27 2.75
N MET A 43 6.41 23.48 2.51
CA MET A 43 5.15 23.93 3.11
C MET A 43 3.97 23.05 2.69
N LEU A 44 3.94 22.58 1.44
CA LEU A 44 2.90 21.68 0.95
C LEU A 44 2.99 20.31 1.63
N TYR A 45 4.20 19.76 1.79
CA TYR A 45 4.39 18.51 2.54
C TYR A 45 3.92 18.64 3.98
N GLU A 46 4.29 19.71 4.68
CA GLU A 46 3.85 19.95 6.06
C GLU A 46 2.33 20.11 6.14
N TRP A 47 1.74 20.88 5.21
CA TRP A 47 0.31 21.12 5.16
C TRP A 47 -0.49 19.83 4.93
N VAL A 48 -0.04 18.99 4.00
CA VAL A 48 -0.64 17.69 3.73
C VAL A 48 -0.47 16.78 4.94
N ALA A 49 0.72 16.67 5.52
CA ALA A 49 0.97 15.83 6.70
C ALA A 49 0.08 16.23 7.90
N LYS A 50 -0.16 17.53 8.08
CA LYS A 50 -0.99 18.06 9.16
C LYS A 50 -2.49 17.82 8.96
N ARG A 51 -2.97 17.75 7.71
CA ARG A 51 -4.41 17.67 7.38
C ARG A 51 -4.86 16.31 6.86
N GLY A 52 -4.03 15.66 6.07
CA GLY A 52 -4.16 14.26 5.68
C GLY A 52 -3.29 13.45 6.62
N GLY A 53 -3.88 12.97 7.73
CA GLY A 53 -3.16 12.05 8.62
C GLY A 53 -2.57 10.89 7.81
N ALA A 54 -1.24 10.82 7.74
CA ALA A 54 -0.43 9.67 7.34
C ALA A 54 -0.85 8.84 6.10
N GLY A 55 -1.66 9.36 5.18
CA GLY A 55 -2.37 8.49 4.23
C GLY A 55 -2.38 8.88 2.76
N CYS A 56 -1.65 9.90 2.31
CA CYS A 56 -1.79 10.34 0.91
C CYS A 56 -0.54 11.02 0.31
N LEU A 57 0.65 10.70 0.81
CA LEU A 57 1.84 10.73 -0.04
C LEU A 57 2.07 9.26 -0.35
N ASP A 58 2.04 8.90 -1.62
CA ASP A 58 2.17 7.52 -2.07
C ASP A 58 3.49 6.92 -1.54
N GLU A 59 3.49 6.39 -0.32
CA GLU A 59 4.12 5.11 -0.11
C GLU A 59 3.47 4.22 -1.15
N GLU A 60 4.25 3.68 -2.09
CA GLU A 60 3.84 2.51 -2.86
C GLU A 60 3.04 1.64 -1.89
N GLU A 61 1.72 1.55 -2.07
CA GLU A 61 0.87 0.79 -1.16
C GLU A 61 1.40 -0.63 -1.25
N SER A 62 2.31 -0.98 -0.35
CA SER A 62 2.79 -2.34 -0.22
C SER A 62 1.52 -3.11 0.04
N PRO A 63 1.11 -3.99 -0.88
CA PRO A 63 -0.23 -4.52 -0.85
C PRO A 63 -0.40 -5.34 0.42
N ARG A 64 -1.02 -4.74 1.43
CA ARG A 64 -1.18 -5.28 2.79
C ARG A 64 -2.05 -6.54 2.79
N THR A 65 -2.95 -6.63 1.81
CA THR A 65 -3.83 -7.78 1.65
C THR A 65 -3.60 -8.53 0.35
N VAL A 66 -4.01 -9.80 0.35
CA VAL A 66 -4.02 -10.60 -0.89
C VAL A 66 -4.90 -9.95 -1.96
N ALA A 67 -5.99 -9.29 -1.58
CA ALA A 67 -6.87 -8.60 -2.53
C ALA A 67 -6.16 -7.42 -3.21
N ASP A 68 -5.43 -6.61 -2.45
CA ASP A 68 -4.64 -5.49 -2.97
C ASP A 68 -3.50 -6.00 -3.86
N LEU A 69 -2.82 -7.06 -3.42
CA LEU A 69 -1.72 -7.68 -4.17
C LEU A 69 -2.19 -8.17 -5.54
N VAL A 70 -3.35 -8.82 -5.54
CA VAL A 70 -3.98 -9.37 -6.74
C VAL A 70 -4.53 -8.26 -7.62
N ARG A 71 -5.11 -7.18 -7.05
CA ARG A 71 -5.57 -5.99 -7.79
C ARG A 71 -4.44 -5.30 -8.53
N VAL A 72 -3.33 -5.01 -7.84
CA VAL A 72 -2.16 -4.33 -8.42
C VAL A 72 -1.49 -5.19 -9.50
N ASN A 73 -1.41 -6.51 -9.29
CA ASN A 73 -0.71 -7.43 -10.19
C ASN A 73 -1.62 -8.22 -11.14
N MET A 74 -2.87 -7.76 -11.33
CA MET A 74 -3.89 -8.44 -12.15
C MET A 74 -3.37 -8.84 -13.53
N ALA A 75 -2.66 -7.94 -14.22
CA ALA A 75 -2.14 -8.19 -15.57
C ALA A 75 -1.10 -9.34 -15.61
N LYS A 76 -0.30 -9.48 -14.55
CA LYS A 76 0.71 -10.55 -14.43
C LYS A 76 0.04 -11.88 -14.06
N LEU A 77 -0.91 -11.85 -13.14
CA LEU A 77 -1.58 -13.03 -12.58
C LEU A 77 -2.60 -13.68 -13.52
N LYS A 78 -3.09 -12.99 -14.56
CA LYS A 78 -3.95 -13.60 -15.60
C LYS A 78 -3.37 -14.87 -16.22
N ARG A 79 -2.04 -15.05 -16.17
CA ARG A 79 -1.32 -16.22 -16.68
C ARG A 79 -1.07 -17.33 -15.64
N CYS A 80 -1.36 -17.11 -14.35
CA CYS A 80 -1.05 -18.08 -13.29
C CYS A 80 -2.11 -19.18 -13.10
N GLY A 81 -3.22 -19.15 -13.86
CA GLY A 81 -4.20 -20.24 -13.90
C GLY A 81 -5.18 -20.31 -12.73
N VAL A 82 -5.16 -19.34 -11.80
CA VAL A 82 -6.09 -19.28 -10.66
C VAL A 82 -7.48 -18.81 -11.14
N LYS A 83 -8.49 -19.68 -11.02
CA LYS A 83 -9.84 -19.43 -11.58
C LYS A 83 -10.58 -18.26 -10.91
N ASN A 84 -10.29 -17.99 -9.64
CA ASN A 84 -11.03 -17.03 -8.81
C ASN A 84 -10.32 -15.68 -8.64
N LEU A 85 -9.31 -15.38 -9.47
CA LEU A 85 -8.54 -14.13 -9.42
C LEU A 85 -9.41 -12.87 -9.33
N PRO A 86 -10.46 -12.68 -10.17
CA PRO A 86 -11.28 -11.47 -10.12
C PRO A 86 -12.09 -11.32 -8.83
N ALA A 87 -12.57 -12.44 -8.26
CA ALA A 87 -13.32 -12.43 -7.00
C ALA A 87 -12.41 -12.13 -5.79
N ILE A 88 -11.16 -12.59 -5.85
CA ILE A 88 -10.14 -12.29 -4.83
C ILE A 88 -9.75 -10.80 -4.88
N ALA A 89 -9.56 -10.21 -6.06
CA ALA A 89 -9.26 -8.77 -6.19
C ALA A 89 -10.35 -7.87 -5.61
N LYS A 90 -11.61 -8.30 -5.70
CA LYS A 90 -12.76 -7.56 -5.15
C LYS A 90 -12.97 -7.79 -3.66
N GLY A 91 -12.24 -8.72 -3.04
CA GLY A 91 -12.42 -9.10 -1.64
C GLY A 91 -13.71 -9.88 -1.36
N GLU A 92 -14.35 -10.42 -2.40
CA GLU A 92 -15.61 -11.19 -2.27
C GLU A 92 -15.36 -12.62 -1.77
N VAL A 93 -14.18 -13.19 -2.09
CA VAL A 93 -13.81 -14.56 -1.76
C VAL A 93 -12.42 -14.58 -1.15
N LEU A 94 -12.27 -15.30 -0.03
CA LEU A 94 -10.96 -15.53 0.57
C LEU A 94 -10.12 -16.47 -0.30
N PRO A 95 -8.83 -16.15 -0.52
CA PRO A 95 -7.94 -17.04 -1.27
C PRO A 95 -7.77 -18.37 -0.54
N THR A 96 -7.88 -19.48 -1.28
CA THR A 96 -7.51 -20.80 -0.76
C THR A 96 -5.99 -20.82 -0.48
N PRO A 97 -5.48 -21.57 0.53
CA PRO A 97 -4.04 -21.68 0.76
C PRO A 97 -3.24 -22.06 -0.50
N GLY A 98 -3.83 -22.88 -1.38
CA GLY A 98 -3.25 -23.24 -2.68
C GLY A 98 -3.18 -22.07 -3.66
N ASP A 99 -4.26 -21.30 -3.80
CA ASP A 99 -4.29 -20.11 -4.68
C ASP A 99 -3.28 -19.06 -4.21
N PHE A 100 -3.17 -18.86 -2.89
CA PHE A 100 -2.21 -17.93 -2.30
C PHE A 100 -0.76 -18.35 -2.53
N ALA A 101 -0.45 -19.65 -2.41
CA ALA A 101 0.88 -20.17 -2.74
C ALA A 101 1.25 -19.93 -4.21
N ILE A 102 0.30 -20.12 -5.13
CA ILE A 102 0.50 -19.85 -6.57
C ILE A 102 0.73 -18.36 -6.82
N ILE A 103 -0.11 -17.49 -6.23
CA ILE A 103 0.00 -16.03 -6.43
C ILE A 103 1.34 -15.51 -5.89
N THR A 104 1.72 -15.89 -4.67
CA THR A 104 2.94 -15.40 -4.02
C THR A 104 4.22 -15.97 -4.62
N SER A 105 4.21 -17.22 -5.09
CA SER A 105 5.33 -17.79 -5.85
C SER A 105 5.48 -17.13 -7.22
N TYR A 106 4.38 -16.87 -7.92
CA TYR A 106 4.40 -16.20 -9.22
C TYR A 106 4.91 -14.75 -9.14
N LEU A 107 4.65 -14.08 -8.01
CA LEU A 107 5.13 -12.73 -7.74
C LEU A 107 6.51 -12.69 -7.07
N ALA A 108 7.15 -13.85 -6.86
CA ALA A 108 8.47 -13.97 -6.22
C ALA A 108 8.58 -13.27 -4.85
N ILE A 109 7.50 -13.26 -4.07
CA ILE A 109 7.43 -12.60 -2.77
C ILE A 109 8.19 -13.44 -1.73
N PRO A 110 9.01 -12.84 -0.84
CA PRO A 110 9.74 -13.55 0.21
C PRO A 110 8.81 -14.13 1.28
N GLU A 111 9.24 -15.18 1.99
CA GLU A 111 8.38 -15.96 2.90
C GLU A 111 7.87 -15.12 4.09
N GLU A 112 8.68 -14.17 4.54
CA GLU A 112 8.36 -13.25 5.63
C GLU A 112 7.14 -12.38 5.27
N GLU A 113 7.13 -11.81 4.07
CA GLU A 113 6.02 -11.00 3.56
C GLU A 113 4.77 -11.84 3.31
N ARG A 114 4.92 -13.09 2.85
CA ARG A 114 3.78 -14.02 2.67
C ARG A 114 3.03 -14.23 3.98
N LYS A 115 3.75 -14.43 5.09
CA LYS A 115 3.14 -14.66 6.40
C LYS A 115 2.38 -13.41 6.87
N THR A 116 2.98 -12.23 6.69
CA THR A 116 2.36 -10.95 7.05
C THR A 116 1.09 -10.69 6.23
N ILE A 117 1.16 -10.80 4.90
CA ILE A 117 0.01 -10.59 4.00
C ILE A 117 -1.12 -11.57 4.29
N TRP A 118 -0.78 -12.84 4.57
CA TRP A 118 -1.76 -13.84 4.96
C TRP A 118 -2.44 -13.44 6.28
N GLN A 119 -1.68 -13.12 7.32
CA GLN A 119 -2.22 -12.72 8.63
C GLN A 119 -3.08 -11.45 8.56
N GLU A 120 -2.66 -10.44 7.81
CA GLU A 120 -3.40 -9.18 7.64
C GLU A 120 -4.72 -9.40 6.90
N THR A 121 -4.73 -10.28 5.88
CA THR A 121 -5.96 -10.66 5.17
C THR A 121 -7.00 -11.24 6.12
N PHE A 122 -6.60 -12.05 7.10
CA PHE A 122 -7.53 -12.59 8.11
C PHE A 122 -7.95 -11.57 9.18
N LYS A 123 -7.07 -10.66 9.61
CA LYS A 123 -7.41 -9.61 10.59
C LYS A 123 -8.52 -8.70 10.06
N ILE A 124 -8.40 -8.23 8.81
CA ILE A 124 -9.38 -7.33 8.18
C ILE A 124 -10.71 -8.05 7.90
N SER A 125 -10.67 -9.37 7.63
CA SER A 125 -11.87 -10.20 7.44
C SER A 125 -12.72 -10.32 8.71
N VAL A 126 -12.10 -10.28 9.89
CA VAL A 126 -12.79 -10.30 11.18
C VAL A 126 -13.46 -8.96 11.48
N GLU A 127 -12.84 -7.84 11.06
CA GLU A 127 -13.37 -6.48 11.31
C GLU A 127 -14.51 -6.08 10.36
N ARG A 128 -14.54 -6.58 9.12
CA ARG A 128 -15.65 -6.34 8.16
C ARG A 128 -16.80 -7.35 8.27
N GLY A 129 -16.72 -8.29 9.20
CA GLY A 129 -17.55 -9.50 9.27
C GLY A 129 -18.92 -9.39 9.96
N SER A 130 -19.67 -8.29 9.83
CA SER A 130 -21.11 -8.29 10.20
C SER A 130 -22.01 -8.91 9.12
N THR A 131 -21.44 -9.52 8.08
CA THR A 131 -22.19 -10.36 7.13
C THR A 131 -21.46 -11.66 6.83
N GLY A 132 -21.70 -12.65 7.70
CA GLY A 132 -21.90 -14.04 7.33
C GLY A 132 -20.77 -14.77 6.60
N VAL A 133 -19.72 -15.17 7.31
CA VAL A 133 -18.90 -16.33 6.90
C VAL A 133 -18.67 -17.24 8.12
N LYS A 134 -19.06 -18.51 7.99
CA LYS A 134 -18.81 -19.55 9.00
C LYS A 134 -17.30 -19.74 9.17
N VAL A 135 -16.77 -19.25 10.27
CA VAL A 135 -15.42 -19.54 10.73
C VAL A 135 -15.36 -21.00 11.17
N TYR A 136 -14.70 -21.85 10.37
CA TYR A 136 -14.27 -23.16 10.88
C TYR A 136 -13.10 -22.92 11.85
N LYS A 137 -13.37 -23.03 13.15
CA LYS A 137 -12.31 -23.10 14.17
C LYS A 137 -11.46 -24.34 13.89
N TYR A 138 -10.21 -24.14 13.47
CA TYR A 138 -9.22 -25.20 13.42
C TYR A 138 -8.75 -25.50 14.85
N SER A 139 -9.48 -26.35 15.57
CA SER A 139 -9.03 -26.94 16.83
C SER A 139 -8.27 -28.24 16.54
N GLY A 140 -7.08 -28.12 15.95
CA GLY A 140 -6.16 -29.24 15.74
C GLY A 140 -5.01 -29.15 16.74
N GLY A 141 -5.18 -29.76 17.92
CA GLY A 141 -4.12 -29.89 18.91
C GLY A 141 -2.96 -30.73 18.37
N ILE A 142 -1.73 -30.25 18.57
CA ILE A 142 -0.50 -30.99 18.30
C ILE A 142 -0.47 -32.19 19.27
N LYS A 143 -0.77 -33.40 18.78
CA LYS A 143 -0.37 -34.62 19.47
C LYS A 143 1.07 -34.94 19.07
N LYS A 144 1.96 -34.83 20.06
CA LYS A 144 3.33 -35.32 20.03
C LYS A 144 3.27 -36.86 20.07
N GLY A 145 3.85 -37.54 19.09
CA GLY A 145 4.05 -38.99 19.05
C GLY A 145 5.09 -39.28 17.97
N GLU A 146 6.34 -39.46 18.37
CA GLU A 146 7.04 -40.77 18.35
C GLU A 146 7.42 -41.18 16.92
N CYS A 147 8.62 -40.74 16.50
CA CYS A 147 9.34 -41.39 15.41
C CYS A 147 10.29 -42.42 16.02
N GLU A 148 9.91 -43.70 15.99
CA GLU A 148 10.87 -44.80 15.95
C GLU A 148 11.18 -45.10 14.49
N TYR A 149 12.46 -45.09 14.13
CA TYR A 149 12.95 -45.66 12.88
C TYR A 149 13.56 -47.03 13.21
N SER A 150 13.11 -48.05 12.49
CA SER A 150 13.76 -49.37 12.41
C SER A 150 15.06 -49.31 11.61
#